data_AF-A0A7J9J0F3-F1
#
_entry.id   AF-A0A7J9J0F3-F1
#
_cell.length_a   1.000
_cell.length_b   1.000
_cell.length_c   1.000
_cell.angle_alpha   90.00
_cell.angle_beta   90.00
_cell.angle_gamma   90.00
#
_symmetry.space_group_name_H-M   'P 1'
#
loop_
_entity.id
_entity.type
_entity.pdbx_description
1 polymer ?
#
loop_
_entity_poly.entity_id
_entity_poly.type
_entity_poly.pdbx_seq_one_letter_code
_entity_poly.pdbx_strand_id
1 'polypeptide(L)' 'MGWKINGYLIVEIGSKMVYNWCLNKDMRPWSLQTTFSDIERKIEQVGSVVFSMAYQKGNEMASTLAIASINHGDMFKAWW' A
#
# COMPACT_ATOMS: atom_id res chain seq x y z
N MET A 1 17.39 -2.41 -9.01
CA MET A 1 18.08 -2.26 -7.72
C MET A 1 17.31 -3.03 -6.68
N GLY A 2 17.88 -4.11 -6.14
CA GLY A 2 17.22 -4.93 -5.13
C GLY A 2 17.41 -4.29 -3.76
N TRP A 3 16.36 -3.64 -3.24
CA TRP A 3 16.33 -3.14 -1.88
C TRP A 3 16.10 -4.33 -0.94
N LYS A 4 17.17 -5.04 -0.57
CA LYS A 4 17.09 -6.03 0.50
C LYS A 4 17.19 -5.28 1.83
N ILE A 5 16.04 -4.96 2.42
CA ILE A 5 16.00 -4.26 3.71
C ILE A 5 16.37 -5.30 4.77
N ASN A 6 17.33 -5.00 5.64
CA ASN A 6 17.75 -5.88 6.75
C ASN A 6 16.76 -5.82 7.94
N GLY A 7 15.48 -5.55 7.66
CA GLY A 7 14.42 -5.26 8.64
C GLY A 7 13.02 -5.46 8.03
N TYR A 8 11.99 -4.92 8.68
CA TYR A 8 10.60 -4.98 8.20
C TYR A 8 10.12 -3.61 7.72
N LEU A 9 9.41 -3.58 6.59
CA LEU A 9 8.69 -2.41 6.10
C LEU A 9 7.27 -2.43 6.67
N ILE A 10 6.87 -1.37 7.38
CA ILE A 10 5.48 -1.20 7.81
C ILE A 10 4.73 -0.43 6.72
N VAL A 11 3.60 -0.98 6.28
CA VAL A 11 2.65 -0.29 5.40
C VAL A 11 1.40 0.02 6.21
N GLU A 12 1.19 1.30 6.48
CA GLU A 12 -0.01 1.80 7.16
C GLU A 12 -1.14 1.99 6.16
N ILE A 13 -2.32 1.46 6.48
CA ILE A 13 -3.50 1.50 5.62
C ILE A 13 -4.61 2.26 6.34
N GLY A 14 -5.20 3.26 5.69
CA GLY A 14 -6.35 4.01 6.23
C GLY A 14 -7.72 3.40 5.93
N SER A 15 -7.82 2.43 5.01
CA SER A 15 -9.05 1.72 4.68
C SER A 15 -9.12 0.34 5.34
N LYS A 16 -10.13 0.14 6.22
CA LYS A 16 -10.38 -1.16 6.87
C LYS A 16 -10.64 -2.28 5.85
N MET A 17 -11.30 -1.96 4.74
CA MET A 17 -11.58 -2.93 3.68
C MET A 17 -10.29 -3.40 2.99
N VAL A 18 -9.43 -2.46 2.61
CA VAL A 18 -8.13 -2.78 1.99
C VAL A 18 -7.22 -3.51 2.97
N TYR A 19 -7.22 -3.11 4.24
CA TYR A 19 -6.50 -3.82 5.29
C TYR A 19 -6.92 -5.29 5.39
N ASN A 20 -8.23 -5.57 5.37
CA ASN A 20 -8.73 -6.95 5.37
C ASN A 20 -8.31 -7.73 4.11
N TRP A 21 -8.27 -7.09 2.94
CA TRP A 21 -7.77 -7.71 1.70
C TRP A 21 -6.27 -8.05 1.77
N CYS A 22 -5.48 -7.24 2.48
CA CYS A 22 -4.06 -7.53 2.72
C CYS A 22 -3.87 -8.75 3.63
N LEU A 23 -4.70 -8.89 4.68
CA LEU A 23 -4.62 -9.99 5.63
C LEU A 23 -5.24 -11.30 5.13
N ASN A 24 -6.31 -11.23 4.36
CA ASN A 24 -7.04 -12.38 3.85
C ASN A 24 -7.19 -12.32 2.33
N LYS A 25 -6.50 -13.24 1.64
CA LYS A 25 -6.50 -13.31 0.18
C LYS A 25 -7.88 -13.62 -0.42
N ASP A 26 -8.72 -14.35 0.32
CA ASP A 26 -10.06 -14.76 -0.16
C ASP A 26 -11.04 -13.59 -0.23
N MET A 27 -10.76 -12.51 0.51
CA MET A 27 -11.59 -11.30 0.48
C MET A 27 -11.24 -10.37 -0.70
N ARG A 28 -10.18 -10.68 -1.46
CA ARG A 28 -9.70 -9.81 -2.53
C ARG A 28 -10.66 -9.85 -3.72
N PRO A 29 -11.03 -8.71 -4.29
CA PRO A 29 -11.82 -8.68 -5.51
C PRO A 29 -11.00 -9.25 -6.67
N TRP A 30 -11.60 -10.17 -7.43
CA TRP A 30 -10.97 -10.81 -8.58
C TRP A 30 -10.45 -9.80 -9.63
N SER A 31 -11.17 -8.69 -9.81
CA SER A 31 -10.78 -7.62 -10.73
C SER A 31 -9.43 -6.96 -10.42
N LEU A 32 -8.92 -7.12 -9.19
CA LEU A 32 -7.63 -6.57 -8.76
C LEU A 32 -6.52 -7.64 -8.67
N GLN A 33 -6.74 -8.83 -9.22
CA GLN A 33 -5.78 -9.94 -9.11
C GLN A 33 -4.38 -9.55 -9.60
N THR A 34 -4.27 -8.91 -10.76
CA THR A 34 -2.97 -8.46 -11.32
C THR A 34 -2.26 -7.50 -10.36
N THR A 35 -3.00 -6.55 -9.78
CA THR A 35 -2.46 -5.60 -8.80
C THR A 35 -1.92 -6.31 -7.56
N PHE A 36 -2.64 -7.29 -7.03
CA PHE A 36 -2.17 -8.06 -5.88
C PHE A 36 -0.97 -8.94 -6.20
N SER A 37 -0.92 -9.58 -7.37
CA SER A 37 0.25 -10.34 -7.82
C SER A 37 1.50 -9.45 -7.92
N ASP A 38 1.35 -8.22 -8.40
CA ASP A 38 2.45 -7.25 -8.46
C ASP A 38 2.93 -6.80 -7.07
N ILE A 39 2.00 -6.61 -6.13
CA ILE A 39 2.33 -6.30 -4.73
C ILE A 39 3.10 -7.45 -4.09
N GLU A 40 2.65 -8.70 -4.27
CA GLU A 40 3.30 -9.89 -3.72
C GLU A 40 4.74 -10.05 -4.24
N ARG A 41 4.93 -9.87 -5.55
CA ARG A 41 6.27 -9.86 -6.16
C ARG A 41 7.17 -8.76 -5.56
N LYS A 42 6.62 -7.60 -5.26
CA LYS A 42 7.39 -6.51 -4.60
C LYS A 42 7.72 -6.85 -3.15
N ILE A 43 6.80 -7.49 -2.42
CA ILE A 43 7.06 -7.96 -1.05
C ILE A 43 8.22 -8.95 -1.06
N GLU A 44 8.24 -9.91 -1.98
CA GLU A 44 9.34 -10.88 -2.13
C GLU A 44 10.70 -10.20 -2.38
N GLN A 45 10.71 -9.08 -3.11
CA GLN A 45 11.93 -8.30 -3.37
C GLN A 45 12.41 -7.50 -2.15
N VAL A 46 11.47 -6.93 -1.40
CA VAL A 46 11.74 -6.07 -0.22
C VAL A 46 12.09 -6.91 1.01
N GLY A 47 11.52 -8.10 1.14
CA GLY A 47 11.66 -9.00 2.28
C GLY A 47 10.44 -8.91 3.21
N SER A 48 10.66 -8.59 4.48
CA SER A 48 9.59 -8.57 5.48
C SER A 48 8.73 -7.31 5.34
N VAL A 49 7.43 -7.49 5.10
CA VAL A 49 6.44 -6.40 5.05
C VAL A 49 5.32 -6.69 6.04
N VAL A 50 4.96 -5.70 6.85
CA VAL A 50 3.90 -5.79 7.86
C VAL A 50 2.83 -4.75 7.55
N PHE A 51 1.58 -5.18 7.48
CA PHE A 51 0.45 -4.27 7.30
C PHE A 51 -0.11 -3.85 8.66
N SER A 52 -0.36 -2.56 8.84
CA SER A 52 -1.00 -2.03 10.04
C SER A 52 -2.16 -1.10 9.68
N MET A 53 -3.15 -1.04 10.56
CA MET A 53 -4.26 -0.11 10.42
C MET A 53 -3.79 1.25 10.94
N ALA A 54 -3.86 2.29 10.11
CA ALA A 54 -3.46 3.62 10.53
C ALA A 54 -4.34 4.10 11.69
N TYR A 55 -3.74 4.69 12.72
CA TYR A 55 -4.48 5.38 13.77
C TYR A 55 -5.21 6.61 13.19
N GLN A 56 -6.18 7.17 13.92
CA GLN A 56 -6.90 8.36 13.47
C GLN A 56 -5.90 9.46 13.09
N LYS A 57 -6.00 9.94 11.84
CA LYS A 57 -5.08 10.90 11.18
C LYS A 57 -3.68 10.41 10.81
N GLY A 58 -3.28 9.18 11.15
CA GLY A 58 -1.96 8.63 10.78
C GLY A 58 -1.72 8.61 9.26
N ASN A 59 -2.80 8.51 8.48
CA ASN A 59 -2.74 8.47 7.02
C ASN A 59 -3.24 9.77 6.34
N GLU A 60 -3.36 10.89 7.08
CA GLU A 60 -3.85 12.15 6.51
C GLU A 60 -2.97 12.64 5.36
N MET A 61 -1.64 12.55 5.50
CA MET A 61 -0.72 12.97 4.43
C MET A 61 -0.97 12.23 3.12
N ALA A 62 -1.06 10.89 3.18
CA ALA A 62 -1.35 10.09 1.99
C ALA A 62 -2.73 10.44 1.39
N SER A 63 -3.73 10.71 2.25
CA SER A 63 -5.05 11.15 1.79
C SER A 63 -5.00 12.52 1.10
N THR A 64 -4.27 13.48 1.66
CA THR A 64 -4.10 14.81 1.05
C THR A 64 -3.40 14.71 -0.29
N LEU A 65 -2.35 13.89 -0.40
CA LEU A 65 -1.64 13.67 -1.66
C LEU A 65 -2.53 12.98 -2.72
N ALA A 66 -3.35 12.02 -2.33
CA ALA A 66 -4.31 11.38 -3.21
C ALA A 66 -5.36 12.39 -3.74
N ILE A 67 -5.91 13.23 -2.86
CA ILE A 67 -6.88 14.27 -3.23
C ILE A 67 -6.24 15.29 -4.18
N ALA A 68 -5.01 15.74 -3.89
CA ALA A 68 -4.29 16.65 -4.77
C ALA A 68 -4.10 16.03 -6.16
N SER A 69 -3.70 14.76 -6.25
CA SER A 69 -3.53 14.06 -7.52
C SER A 69 -4.81 14.02 -8.36
N ILE A 70 -5.94 13.70 -7.72
CA ILE A 70 -7.25 13.66 -8.39
C ILE A 70 -7.59 15.04 -8.97
N ASN A 71 -7.34 16.11 -8.21
CA ASN A 71 -7.66 17.47 -8.63
C ASN A 71 -6.76 17.97 -9.77
N HIS A 72 -5.53 17.47 -9.87
CA HIS A 72 -4.58 17.84 -10.92
C HIS A 72 -4.71 17.00 -12.19
N GLY A 73 -5.45 15.88 -12.15
CA GLY A 73 -5.57 14.95 -13.29
C GLY A 73 -4.33 14.10 -13.54
N ASP A 74 -3.31 14.21 -12.68
CA ASP A 74 -2.03 13.52 -12.78
C ASP A 74 -1.69 12.79 -11.48
N MET A 75 -1.00 11.66 -11.61
CA MET A 75 -0.54 10.89 -10.44
C MET A 75 0.61 11.63 -9.75
N PHE A 76 0.41 12.05 -8.50
CA PHE A 76 1.51 12.56 -7.69
C PHE A 76 2.54 11.45 -7.46
N LYS A 77 3.74 11.66 -8.00
CA LYS A 77 4.90 10.84 -7.66
C LYS A 77 5.58 11.51 -6.48
N ALA A 78 5.45 10.92 -5.30
CA ALA A 78 6.32 11.27 -4.19
C ALA A 78 7.73 10.78 -4.55
N TRP A 79 8.65 11.71 -4.78
CA TRP A 79 10.07 11.39 -4.89
C TRP A 79 10.65 11.45 -3.47
N TRP A 80 11.34 10.40 -3.07
CA TRP A 80 12.16 10.34 -1.87
C TRP A 80 13.61 10.09 -2.26
#